data_AF-A0A392MUM5-F1
#
_entry.id   AF-A0A392MUM5-F1
#
_cell.length_a   1.000
_cell.length_b   1.000
_cell.length_c   1.000
_cell.angle_alpha   90.00
_cell.angle_beta   90.00
_cell.angle_gamma   90.00
#
_symmetry.space_group_name_H-M   'P 1'
#
loop_
_entity.id
_entity.type
_entity.pdbx_description
1 polymer ?
#
loop_
_entity_poly.entity_id
_entity_poly.type
_entity_poly.pdbx_seq_one_letter_code
_entity_poly.pdbx_strand_id
1 'polypeptide(L)'
;MQVITTILYSIWLARNSKVFNQKDIPVSAAIDQALKILHDYQHNVCTTRRDSTSSQTSQVRNNKWWSLPPRNFLKLNVDAHLKDDGHWGLGLILLRDGVGAATKVYNGSNDVGMAEAMGLREALILIESMNLTRVVIELDAKMIVHAVRVFPRNQWGQLARACSRDFDQDEQISLT
;
A
#
# COMPACT_ATOMS: atom_id res chain seq x y z
N MET A 1 14.63 -8.28 -4.78
CA MET A 1 13.93 -6.98 -4.86
C MET A 1 13.79 -6.46 -6.29
N GLN A 2 14.85 -6.33 -7.10
CA GLN A 2 14.79 -5.67 -8.42
C GLN A 2 13.72 -6.25 -9.37
N VAL A 3 13.57 -7.57 -9.45
CA VAL A 3 12.54 -8.24 -10.28
C VAL A 3 11.12 -7.83 -9.88
N ILE A 4 10.82 -7.84 -8.58
CA ILE A 4 9.49 -7.46 -8.07
C ILE A 4 9.22 -6.00 -8.42
N THR A 5 10.21 -5.12 -8.23
CA THR A 5 10.09 -3.70 -8.56
C THR A 5 9.81 -3.48 -10.04
N THR A 6 10.51 -4.16 -10.95
CA THR A 6 10.28 -3.98 -12.39
C THR A 6 8.95 -4.56 -12.85
N ILE A 7 8.49 -5.67 -12.26
CA ILE A 7 7.15 -6.22 -12.53
C ILE A 7 6.05 -5.25 -12.05
N LEU A 8 6.14 -4.75 -10.82
CA LEU A 8 5.16 -3.78 -10.29
C LEU A 8 5.12 -2.52 -11.15
N TYR A 9 6.29 -2.01 -11.57
CA TYR A 9 6.38 -0.88 -12.47
C TYR A 9 5.73 -1.16 -13.83
N SER A 10 6.01 -2.31 -14.46
CA SER A 10 5.41 -2.66 -15.75
C SER A 10 3.89 -2.84 -15.67
N ILE A 11 3.37 -3.40 -14.57
CA ILE A 11 1.93 -3.49 -14.33
C ILE A 11 1.32 -2.08 -14.20
N TRP A 12 1.94 -1.22 -13.39
CA TRP A 12 1.50 0.17 -13.23
C TRP A 12 1.51 0.91 -14.57
N LEU A 13 2.57 0.75 -15.36
CA LEU A 13 2.70 1.37 -16.67
C LEU A 13 1.64 0.86 -17.66
N ALA A 14 1.38 -0.44 -17.69
CA ALA A 14 0.33 -1.03 -18.52
C ALA A 14 -1.06 -0.51 -18.15
N ARG A 15 -1.37 -0.43 -16.84
CA ARG A 15 -2.63 0.14 -16.36
C ARG A 15 -2.77 1.60 -16.74
N ASN A 16 -1.74 2.41 -16.55
CA ASN A 16 -1.78 3.83 -16.92
C ASN A 16 -1.91 4.02 -18.43
N SER A 17 -1.25 3.20 -19.24
CA SER A 17 -1.41 3.23 -20.70
C SER A 17 -2.86 2.92 -21.10
N LYS A 18 -3.52 1.99 -20.41
CA LYS A 18 -4.93 1.69 -20.64
C LYS A 18 -5.85 2.85 -20.24
N VAL A 19 -5.61 3.46 -19.08
CA VAL A 19 -6.45 4.54 -18.53
C VAL A 19 -6.28 5.85 -19.33
N PHE A 20 -5.04 6.29 -19.55
CA PHE A 20 -4.75 7.60 -20.12
C PHE A 20 -4.58 7.60 -21.63
N ASN A 21 -4.16 6.46 -22.22
CA ASN A 21 -3.88 6.36 -23.65
C ASN A 21 -4.81 5.39 -24.38
N GLN A 22 -5.81 4.81 -23.70
CA GLN A 22 -6.74 3.80 -24.24
C GLN A 22 -6.03 2.60 -24.89
N LYS A 23 -4.79 2.32 -24.48
CA LYS A 23 -3.96 1.27 -25.05
C LYS A 23 -3.87 0.10 -24.08
N ASP A 24 -4.51 -1.00 -24.44
CA ASP A 24 -4.41 -2.24 -23.67
C ASP A 24 -3.09 -2.95 -23.98
N ILE A 25 -2.30 -3.19 -22.95
CA ILE A 25 -1.00 -3.86 -23.07
C ILE A 25 -1.17 -5.31 -22.61
N PRO A 26 -0.93 -6.31 -23.48
CA PRO A 26 -0.98 -7.72 -23.08
C PRO A 26 -0.04 -8.02 -21.93
N VAL A 27 -0.45 -8.93 -21.04
CA VAL A 27 0.35 -9.35 -19.88
C VAL A 27 1.74 -9.83 -20.29
N SER A 28 1.84 -10.59 -21.39
CA SER A 28 3.13 -11.04 -21.94
C SER A 28 4.06 -9.87 -22.27
N ALA A 29 3.54 -8.86 -22.98
CA ALA A 29 4.33 -7.67 -23.33
C ALA A 29 4.76 -6.86 -22.10
N ALA A 30 3.91 -6.78 -21.06
CA ALA A 30 4.28 -6.13 -19.81
C ALA A 30 5.39 -6.88 -19.05
N ILE A 31 5.36 -8.22 -19.08
CA ILE A 31 6.41 -9.07 -18.50
C ILE A 31 7.73 -8.89 -19.29
N ASP A 32 7.68 -8.96 -20.62
CA ASP A 32 8.86 -8.78 -21.46
C ASP A 32 9.50 -7.41 -21.23
N GLN A 33 8.68 -6.38 -21.10
CA GLN A 33 9.14 -5.04 -20.75
C GLN A 33 9.77 -4.99 -19.35
N ALA A 34 9.20 -5.67 -18.35
CA ALA A 34 9.77 -5.73 -17.01
C ALA A 34 11.15 -6.39 -17.00
N LEU A 35 11.30 -7.49 -17.74
CA LEU A 35 12.56 -8.22 -17.87
C LEU A 35 13.61 -7.40 -18.61
N LYS A 36 13.22 -6.69 -19.67
CA LYS A 36 14.10 -5.78 -20.39
C LYS A 36 14.61 -4.66 -19.51
N ILE A 37 13.72 -3.98 -18.78
CA ILE A 37 14.10 -2.91 -17.83
C ILE A 37 15.07 -3.43 -16.77
N LEU A 38 14.82 -4.64 -16.25
CA LEU A 38 15.69 -5.26 -15.27
C LEU A 38 17.09 -5.52 -15.84
N HIS A 39 17.16 -6.12 -17.03
CA HIS A 39 18.41 -6.42 -17.70
C HIS A 39 19.21 -5.15 -17.97
N ASP A 40 18.57 -4.11 -18.52
CA ASP A 40 19.21 -2.82 -18.80
C ASP A 40 19.73 -2.17 -17.52
N TYR A 41 18.94 -2.21 -16.43
CA TYR A 41 19.38 -1.69 -15.13
C TYR A 41 20.61 -2.44 -14.59
N GLN A 42 20.58 -3.78 -14.61
CA GLN A 42 21.69 -4.60 -14.11
C GLN A 42 22.97 -4.40 -14.92
N HIS A 43 22.85 -4.30 -16.25
CA HIS A 43 23.96 -4.02 -17.13
C HIS A 43 24.60 -2.67 -16.82
N ASN A 44 23.79 -1.61 -16.68
CA ASN A 44 24.26 -0.26 -16.40
C ASN A 44 24.86 -0.11 -14.99
N VAL A 45 24.35 -0.82 -13.97
CA VAL A 45 24.96 -0.82 -12.63
C VAL A 45 26.33 -1.50 -12.65
N CYS A 46 26.50 -2.57 -13.43
CA CYS A 46 27.77 -3.30 -13.52
C CYS A 46 28.85 -2.48 -14.23
N THR A 47 28.49 -1.71 -15.27
CA THR A 47 29.41 -0.80 -15.95
C THR A 47 29.79 0.39 -15.07
N THR A 48 28.82 1.05 -14.41
CA THR A 48 29.08 2.26 -13.59
C THR A 48 29.89 1.96 -12.31
N ARG A 49 29.79 0.75 -11.75
CA ARG A 49 30.59 0.34 -10.58
C ARG A 49 32.08 0.15 -10.89
N ARG A 50 32.47 -0.03 -12.15
CA ARG A 50 33.89 -0.11 -12.55
C ARG A 50 34.59 1.26 -12.53
N ASP A 51 33.82 2.35 -12.57
CA ASP A 51 34.35 3.71 -12.70
C ASP A 51 34.26 4.56 -11.40
N SER A 52 33.78 3.97 -10.30
CA SER A 52 33.42 4.72 -9.08
C SER A 52 34.29 4.37 -7.87
N THR A 53 35.50 4.94 -7.77
CA THR A 53 36.22 5.08 -6.48
C THR A 53 35.92 6.45 -5.87
N SER A 54 34.87 6.56 -5.06
CA SER A 54 34.93 7.28 -3.78
C SER A 54 33.62 7.07 -3.00
N SER A 55 33.76 6.64 -1.75
CA SER A 55 32.70 6.52 -0.77
C SER A 55 32.63 7.83 0.01
N GLN A 56 31.63 8.66 -0.25
CA GLN A 56 31.20 9.68 0.70
C GLN A 56 29.95 9.20 1.44
N THR A 57 30.13 8.98 2.74
CA THR A 57 29.08 8.69 3.71
C THR A 57 28.22 9.94 3.90
N SER A 58 27.09 10.00 3.21
CA SER A 58 26.11 11.06 3.37
C SER A 58 25.49 10.99 4.78
N GLN A 59 25.76 12.00 5.59
CA GLN A 59 25.10 12.23 6.87
C GLN A 59 23.57 12.23 6.67
N VAL A 60 22.87 11.49 7.52
CA VAL A 60 21.41 11.42 7.56
C VAL A 60 20.87 12.80 7.99
N ARG A 61 20.56 13.64 7.02
CA ARG A 61 19.74 14.84 7.22
C ARG A 61 18.33 14.41 7.61
N ASN A 62 17.75 15.09 8.60
CA ASN A 62 16.34 14.99 8.97
C ASN A 62 15.46 15.22 7.72
N ASN A 63 15.09 14.14 7.04
CA ASN A 63 14.30 14.20 5.83
C ASN A 63 12.84 13.90 6.16
N LYS A 64 11.94 14.77 5.71
CA LYS A 64 10.49 14.51 5.57
C LYS A 64 10.22 13.47 4.45
N TRP A 65 11.10 12.50 4.28
CA TRP A 65 10.99 11.46 3.26
C TRP A 65 10.54 10.16 3.88
N TRP A 66 9.92 9.33 3.05
CA TRP A 66 9.45 8.01 3.43
C TRP A 66 10.54 7.25 4.20
N SER A 67 10.23 6.85 5.43
CA SER A 67 11.08 6.02 6.26
C SER A 67 10.55 4.60 6.28
N LEU A 68 11.46 3.63 6.37
CA LEU A 68 11.07 2.26 6.67
C LEU A 68 10.29 2.19 8.00
N PRO A 69 9.45 1.16 8.17
CA PRO A 69 8.77 0.92 9.43
C PRO A 69 9.78 0.84 10.59
N PRO A 70 9.40 1.21 11.83
CA PRO A 70 10.22 0.97 12.99
C PRO A 70 10.69 -0.50 13.05
N ARG A 71 11.89 -0.75 13.59
CA ARG A 71 12.41 -2.13 13.69
C ARG A 71 11.39 -3.01 14.43
N ASN A 72 11.13 -4.19 13.87
CA ASN A 72 10.15 -5.17 14.34
C ASN A 72 8.68 -4.74 14.22
N PHE A 73 8.37 -3.71 13.41
CA PHE A 73 7.00 -3.39 13.03
C PHE A 73 6.76 -3.69 11.55
N LEU A 74 5.54 -4.12 11.26
CA LEU A 74 4.96 -4.19 9.92
C LEU A 74 4.26 -2.87 9.63
N LYS A 75 4.32 -2.39 8.40
CA LYS A 75 3.53 -1.24 7.96
C LYS A 75 2.51 -1.69 6.92
N LEU A 76 1.24 -1.40 7.16
CA LEU A 76 0.14 -1.78 6.29
C LEU A 76 -0.52 -0.51 5.76
N ASN A 77 -0.24 -0.15 4.51
CA ASN A 77 -0.89 0.97 3.84
C ASN A 77 -2.23 0.49 3.29
N VAL A 78 -3.29 1.25 3.57
CA VAL A 78 -4.66 0.95 3.19
C VAL A 78 -5.21 2.14 2.41
N ASP A 79 -5.88 1.85 1.29
CA ASP A 79 -6.54 2.83 0.44
C ASP A 79 -7.85 2.24 -0.10
N ALA A 80 -8.87 3.09 -0.27
CA ALA A 80 -10.16 2.71 -0.80
C ALA A 80 -10.57 3.63 -1.97
N HIS A 81 -10.94 3.01 -3.08
CA HIS A 81 -11.34 3.72 -4.28
C HIS A 81 -12.78 3.38 -4.69
N LEU A 82 -13.57 4.39 -5.01
CA LEU A 82 -14.93 4.23 -5.53
C LEU A 82 -14.88 4.08 -7.05
N LYS A 83 -15.42 2.98 -7.55
CA LYS A 83 -15.58 2.76 -8.99
C LYS A 83 -16.89 3.36 -9.47
N ASP A 84 -16.90 3.79 -10.73
CA ASP A 84 -18.08 4.37 -11.38
C ASP A 84 -19.26 3.40 -11.49
N ASP A 85 -18.99 2.09 -11.37
CA ASP A 85 -20.00 1.02 -11.37
C ASP A 85 -20.65 0.76 -10.00
N GLY A 86 -20.39 1.62 -9.00
CA GLY A 86 -20.93 1.52 -7.64
C GLY A 86 -20.20 0.53 -6.74
N HIS A 87 -19.05 0.00 -7.16
CA HIS A 87 -18.24 -0.87 -6.31
C HIS A 87 -17.13 -0.07 -5.60
N TRP A 88 -16.67 -0.61 -4.47
CA TRP A 88 -15.45 -0.16 -3.80
C TRP A 88 -14.32 -1.12 -4.11
N GLY A 89 -13.20 -0.59 -4.56
CA GLY A 89 -11.93 -1.32 -4.61
C GLY A 89 -11.09 -0.96 -3.39
N LEU A 90 -10.71 -1.96 -2.61
CA LEU A 90 -9.84 -1.80 -1.44
C LEU A 90 -8.45 -2.33 -1.77
N GLY A 91 -7.42 -1.55 -1.47
CA GLY A 91 -6.01 -1.88 -1.66
C GLY A 91 -5.27 -1.91 -0.33
N LEU A 92 -4.51 -2.98 -0.09
CA LEU A 92 -3.73 -3.17 1.13
C LEU A 92 -2.31 -3.59 0.77
N ILE A 93 -1.31 -2.79 1.18
CA ILE A 93 0.11 -3.05 0.92
C ILE A 93 0.85 -3.22 2.24
N LEU A 94 1.40 -4.41 2.48
CA LEU A 94 2.18 -4.75 3.68
C LEU A 94 3.68 -4.62 3.39
N LEU A 95 4.39 -3.85 4.21
CA LEU A 95 5.84 -3.62 4.13
C LEU A 95 6.57 -4.05 5.40
N ARG A 96 7.67 -4.79 5.20
CA ARG A 96 8.67 -5.14 6.23
C ARG A 96 10.05 -5.30 5.59
N ASP A 97 10.46 -6.55 5.35
CA ASP A 97 11.66 -6.96 4.62
C ASP A 97 11.34 -7.28 3.14
N GLY A 98 10.04 -7.33 2.81
CA GLY A 98 9.47 -7.55 1.49
C GLY A 98 8.18 -6.75 1.31
N VAL A 99 7.49 -6.98 0.19
CA VAL A 99 6.20 -6.35 -0.13
C VAL A 99 5.14 -7.45 -0.26
N GLY A 100 4.08 -7.34 0.54
CA GLY A 100 2.83 -8.09 0.37
C GLY A 100 1.74 -7.18 -0.17
N ALA A 101 0.82 -7.72 -0.97
CA ALA A 101 -0.31 -6.98 -1.49
C ALA A 101 -1.59 -7.83 -1.41
N ALA A 102 -2.69 -7.19 -1.00
CA ALA A 102 -4.03 -7.76 -1.03
C ALA A 102 -5.00 -6.74 -1.61
N THR A 103 -6.02 -7.24 -2.30
CA THR A 103 -7.10 -6.41 -2.83
C THR A 103 -8.44 -7.06 -2.55
N LYS A 104 -9.47 -6.24 -2.40
CA LYS A 104 -10.85 -6.73 -2.25
C LYS A 104 -11.81 -5.79 -2.95
N VAL A 105 -12.92 -6.35 -3.44
CA VAL A 105 -13.97 -5.56 -4.08
C VAL A 105 -15.27 -5.80 -3.32
N TYR A 106 -15.97 -4.71 -3.02
CA TYR A 106 -17.27 -4.74 -2.37
C TYR A 106 -18.31 -4.02 -3.24
N ASN A 107 -19.55 -4.50 -3.20
CA ASN A 107 -20.68 -3.71 -3.68
C ASN A 107 -20.92 -2.60 -2.66
N GLY A 108 -20.88 -1.35 -3.13
CA GLY A 108 -20.84 -0.17 -2.28
C GLY A 108 -21.93 0.83 -2.59
N SER A 109 -22.01 1.87 -1.75
CA SER A 109 -22.72 3.11 -2.04
C SER A 109 -21.75 4.19 -2.52
N ASN A 110 -22.23 5.37 -2.91
CA ASN A 110 -21.36 6.49 -3.26
C ASN A 110 -20.82 7.24 -2.01
N ASP A 111 -20.55 6.54 -0.92
CA ASP A 111 -20.06 7.09 0.35
C ASP A 111 -18.58 6.76 0.52
N VAL A 112 -17.73 7.78 0.34
CA VAL A 112 -16.27 7.68 0.51
C VAL A 112 -15.91 7.29 1.94
N GLY A 113 -16.59 7.83 2.95
CA GLY A 113 -16.31 7.48 4.34
C GLY A 113 -16.58 6.00 4.62
N MET A 114 -17.61 5.42 3.99
CA MET A 114 -17.92 4.00 4.13
C MET A 114 -16.90 3.12 3.41
N ALA A 115 -16.45 3.51 2.21
CA ALA A 115 -15.39 2.79 1.49
C ALA A 115 -14.09 2.74 2.32
N GLU A 116 -13.67 3.88 2.88
CA GLU A 116 -12.46 4.00 3.70
C GLU A 116 -12.57 3.22 5.02
N ALA A 117 -13.72 3.31 5.70
CA ALA A 117 -13.97 2.54 6.92
C ALA A 117 -14.01 1.03 6.65
N MET A 118 -14.49 0.61 5.47
CA MET A 118 -14.40 -0.77 5.02
C MET A 118 -12.95 -1.19 4.71
N GLY A 119 -12.14 -0.30 4.14
CA GLY A 119 -10.70 -0.50 3.98
C GLY A 119 -10.02 -0.83 5.31
N LEU A 120 -10.28 -0.01 6.35
CA LEU A 120 -9.77 -0.25 7.70
C LEU A 120 -10.23 -1.61 8.26
N ARG A 121 -11.51 -1.95 8.10
CA ARG A 121 -12.04 -3.25 8.56
C ARG A 121 -11.33 -4.44 7.88
N GLU A 122 -11.11 -4.35 6.57
CA GLU A 122 -10.39 -5.41 5.86
C GLU A 122 -8.93 -5.52 6.29
N ALA A 123 -8.30 -4.41 6.66
CA ALA A 123 -6.95 -4.43 7.20
C ALA A 123 -6.90 -5.21 8.52
N LEU A 124 -7.86 -5.00 9.41
CA LEU A 124 -7.96 -5.71 10.69
C LEU A 124 -8.23 -7.21 10.47
N ILE A 125 -9.15 -7.57 9.56
CA ILE A 125 -9.41 -8.96 9.19
C ILE A 125 -8.15 -9.62 8.61
N LEU A 126 -7.40 -8.91 7.77
CA LEU A 126 -6.16 -9.42 7.20
C LEU A 126 -5.11 -9.68 8.28
N ILE A 127 -4.95 -8.74 9.21
CA ILE A 127 -4.03 -8.85 10.36
C ILE A 127 -4.38 -10.08 11.20
N GLU A 128 -5.65 -10.24 11.56
CA GLU A 128 -6.14 -11.37 12.34
C GLU A 128 -5.93 -12.70 11.60
N SER A 129 -6.38 -12.79 10.35
CA SER A 129 -6.31 -14.03 9.55
C SER A 129 -4.89 -14.52 9.27
N MET A 130 -3.92 -13.60 9.20
CA MET A 130 -2.50 -13.91 9.03
C MET A 130 -1.73 -13.94 10.35
N ASN A 131 -2.42 -13.72 11.48
CA ASN A 131 -1.86 -13.67 12.83
C ASN A 131 -0.66 -12.70 12.92
N LEU A 132 -0.80 -11.54 12.29
CA LEU A 132 0.23 -10.51 12.24
C LEU A 132 0.27 -9.72 13.54
N THR A 133 1.48 -9.43 14.00
CA THR A 133 1.76 -8.70 15.24
C THR A 133 2.58 -7.45 14.95
N ARG A 134 2.45 -6.42 15.78
CA ARG A 134 3.24 -5.17 15.70
C ARG A 134 3.02 -4.47 14.35
N VAL A 135 1.77 -4.15 14.04
CA VAL A 135 1.35 -3.56 12.76
C VAL A 135 1.01 -2.09 12.94
N VAL A 136 1.60 -1.24 12.10
CA VAL A 136 1.21 0.16 11.92
C VAL A 136 0.36 0.24 10.66
N ILE A 137 -0.92 0.51 10.82
CA ILE A 137 -1.84 0.77 9.71
C ILE A 137 -1.73 2.24 9.33
N GLU A 138 -1.43 2.52 8.07
CA GLU A 138 -1.52 3.86 7.49
C GLU A 138 -2.75 3.96 6.61
N LEU A 139 -3.61 4.93 6.91
CA LEU A 139 -4.82 5.21 6.16
C LEU A 139 -4.82 6.69 5.77
N ASP A 140 -4.99 6.99 4.48
CA ASP A 140 -5.05 8.38 3.98
C ASP A 140 -6.44 9.02 4.17
N ALA A 141 -7.30 8.41 4.98
CA ALA A 141 -8.60 8.94 5.39
C ALA A 141 -8.59 9.47 6.83
N LYS A 142 -8.09 10.70 7.01
CA LYS A 142 -7.99 11.37 8.32
C LYS A 142 -9.29 11.35 9.13
N MET A 143 -10.44 11.44 8.46
CA MET A 143 -11.76 11.36 9.09
C MET A 143 -12.03 10.01 9.76
N ILE A 144 -11.57 8.91 9.16
CA ILE A 144 -11.71 7.55 9.71
C ILE A 144 -10.74 7.36 10.87
N VAL A 145 -9.48 7.78 10.73
CA VAL A 145 -8.48 7.75 11.81
C VAL A 145 -9.00 8.47 13.06
N HIS A 146 -9.66 9.62 12.88
CA HIS A 146 -10.26 10.36 13.99
C HIS A 146 -11.52 9.67 14.55
N ALA A 147 -12.34 9.07 13.69
CA ALA A 147 -13.60 8.45 14.08
C ALA A 147 -13.43 7.19 14.92
N VAL A 148 -12.30 6.49 14.84
CA VAL A 148 -11.94 5.39 15.73
C VAL A 148 -11.81 5.85 17.20
N ARG A 149 -11.68 7.16 17.46
CA ARG A 149 -11.57 7.73 18.82
C ARG A 149 -12.85 8.41 19.31
N VAL A 150 -13.56 9.12 18.43
CA VAL A 150 -14.68 10.01 18.81
C VAL A 150 -16.04 9.53 18.29
N PHE A 151 -16.07 8.50 17.45
CA PHE A 151 -17.27 7.80 16.95
C PHE A 151 -18.42 8.71 16.48
N PRO A 152 -18.39 9.20 15.23
CA PRO A 152 -19.49 9.95 14.66
C PRO A 152 -20.79 9.12 14.60
N ARG A 153 -21.94 9.79 14.69
CA ARG A 153 -23.27 9.15 14.65
C ARG A 153 -23.79 8.94 13.23
N ASN A 154 -22.95 8.42 12.34
CA ASN A 154 -23.30 8.06 10.96
C ASN A 154 -22.92 6.59 10.69
N GLN A 155 -23.24 6.10 9.48
CA GLN A 155 -23.06 4.67 9.14
C GLN A 155 -21.60 4.22 9.25
N TRP A 156 -20.68 4.95 8.63
CA TRP A 156 -19.25 4.63 8.70
C TRP A 156 -18.66 4.86 10.10
N GLY A 157 -19.23 5.74 10.92
CA GLY A 157 -18.85 5.93 12.32
C GLY A 157 -19.19 4.74 13.21
N GLN A 158 -20.30 4.03 12.93
CA GLN A 158 -20.60 2.76 13.60
C GLN A 158 -19.59 1.68 13.22
N LEU A 159 -19.15 1.66 11.97
CA LEU A 159 -18.11 0.74 11.48
C LEU A 159 -16.75 1.05 12.12
N ALA A 160 -16.36 2.33 12.18
CA ALA A 160 -15.14 2.77 12.87
C ALA A 160 -15.15 2.41 14.36
N ARG A 161 -16.32 2.47 15.02
CA ARG A 161 -16.50 2.00 16.41
C ARG A 161 -16.35 0.50 16.55
N ALA A 162 -16.77 -0.29 15.57
CA ALA A 162 -16.51 -1.72 15.60
C ALA A 162 -15.01 -2.00 15.51
N CYS A 163 -14.31 -1.30 14.60
CA CYS A 163 -12.87 -1.43 14.39
C CYS A 163 -12.03 -0.94 15.60
N SER A 164 -12.52 0.01 16.41
CA SER A 164 -11.77 0.54 17.55
C SER A 164 -11.45 -0.52 18.61
N ARG A 165 -12.30 -1.54 18.71
CA ARG A 165 -12.15 -2.62 19.69
C ARG A 165 -10.86 -3.41 19.52
N ASP A 166 -10.36 -3.49 18.29
CA ASP A 166 -9.14 -4.24 17.96
C ASP A 166 -7.87 -3.46 18.34
N PHE A 167 -7.97 -2.14 18.55
CA PHE A 167 -6.87 -1.30 19.03
C PHE A 167 -6.82 -1.22 20.56
N ASP A 168 -7.97 -1.32 21.22
CA ASP A 168 -8.06 -1.25 22.69
C ASP A 168 -7.55 -2.53 23.38
N GLN A 169 -7.50 -3.66 22.65
CA GLN A 169 -7.09 -4.96 23.20
C GLN A 169 -5.62 -5.30 22.98
N ASP A 170 -4.93 -4.64 22.05
CA ASP A 170 -3.60 -5.06 21.60
C ASP A 170 -2.69 -3.84 21.37
N GLU A 171 -1.72 -3.60 22.25
CA GLU A 171 -0.64 -2.59 22.05
C GLU A 171 0.22 -2.87 20.80
N GLN A 172 -0.08 -3.95 20.09
CA GLN A 172 0.58 -4.43 18.90
C GLN A 172 0.02 -3.82 17.61
N ILE A 173 -1.15 -3.18 17.63
CA ILE A 173 -1.73 -2.56 16.43
C ILE A 173 -1.91 -1.06 16.67
N SER A 174 -1.44 -0.25 15.72
CA SER A 174 -1.62 1.20 15.76
C SER A 174 -2.12 1.73 14.43
N LEU A 175 -2.92 2.80 14.47
CA LEU A 175 -3.49 3.48 13.30
C LEU A 175 -2.96 4.91 13.21
N THR A 176 -2.46 5.30 12.04
CA THR A 176 -1.92 6.63 11.73
C THR A 176 -2.49 7.21 10.44
#